data_AF-A0A3D0S9F1-F1
#
_entry.id   AF-A0A3D0S9F1-F1
#
_cell.length_a   1.000
_cell.length_b   1.000
_cell.length_c   1.000
_cell.angle_alpha   90.00
_cell.angle_beta   90.00
_cell.angle_gamma   90.00
#
_symmetry.space_group_name_H-M   'P 1'
#
loop_
_entity.id
_entity.type
_entity.pdbx_description
1 polymer ?
#
loop_
_entity_poly.entity_id
_entity_poly.type
_entity_poly.pdbx_seq_one_letter_code
_entity_poly.pdbx_strand_id
1 'polypeptide(L)'
;MATSVHPRLDNLLASLTLNLADEGRVALEEAAGLSGSAALALLALEEFLGDAHVGRLAEVMGVTHSGAVRLVTHLEREGLAERRSGADRRRVEVRLTATGRRRAAAARAARDAVVRRATAGLTEAEAASLEGLLERLVSARVEARIEGRRAGQTGAWWCRTCDFAACGRPEGRCPAQVTAARVVGQ
;
A
#
# COMPACT_ATOMS: atom_id res chain seq x y z
N MET A 1 4.64 23.07 -21.65
CA MET A 1 4.21 22.46 -20.37
C MET A 1 2.95 23.21 -19.95
N ALA A 2 1.82 22.53 -19.75
CA ALA A 2 0.63 23.21 -19.27
C ALA A 2 0.89 23.75 -17.85
N THR A 3 0.78 25.06 -17.66
CA THR A 3 0.88 25.71 -16.37
C THR A 3 -0.31 25.30 -15.51
N SER A 4 -0.07 24.89 -14.27
CA SER A 4 -1.16 24.54 -13.34
C SER A 4 -2.08 25.72 -13.09
N VAL A 5 -3.38 25.45 -13.01
CA VAL A 5 -4.41 26.42 -12.61
C VAL A 5 -4.29 26.76 -11.10
N HIS A 6 -3.65 25.90 -10.31
CA HIS A 6 -3.49 26.05 -8.86
C HIS A 6 -2.04 25.79 -8.39
N PRO A 7 -1.06 26.60 -8.81
CA PRO A 7 0.37 26.33 -8.56
C PRO A 7 0.73 26.23 -7.07
N ARG A 8 0.05 27.02 -6.21
CA ARG A 8 0.24 26.92 -4.76
C ARG A 8 -0.28 25.59 -4.19
N LEU A 9 -1.45 25.14 -4.64
CA LEU A 9 -2.04 23.87 -4.19
C LEU A 9 -1.13 22.70 -4.59
N ASP A 10 -0.68 22.69 -5.84
CA ASP A 10 0.21 21.65 -6.36
C ASP A 10 1.50 21.56 -5.54
N ASN A 11 2.13 22.70 -5.27
CA ASN A 11 3.35 22.74 -4.48
C ASN A 11 3.12 22.25 -3.04
N LEU A 12 2.03 22.66 -2.38
CA LEU A 12 1.70 22.21 -1.03
C LEU A 12 1.43 20.71 -0.99
N LEU A 13 0.65 20.18 -1.94
CA LEU A 13 0.35 18.76 -2.03
C LEU A 13 1.62 17.94 -2.30
N ALA A 14 2.48 18.39 -3.22
CA ALA A 14 3.75 17.73 -3.52
C ALA A 14 4.68 17.72 -2.30
N SER A 15 4.84 18.86 -1.63
CA SER A 15 5.69 18.98 -0.44
C SER A 15 5.19 18.12 0.71
N LEU A 16 3.89 18.16 1.02
CA LEU A 16 3.30 17.35 2.09
C LEU A 16 3.38 15.85 1.79
N THR A 17 3.10 15.46 0.54
CA THR A 17 3.18 14.05 0.13
C THR A 17 4.59 13.51 0.30
N LEU A 18 5.62 14.25 -0.12
CA LEU A 18 7.01 13.83 0.01
C LEU A 18 7.40 13.66 1.48
N ASN A 19 7.14 14.67 2.32
CA ASN A 19 7.52 14.62 3.73
C ASN A 19 6.79 13.50 4.49
N LEU A 20 5.48 13.34 4.31
CA LEU A 20 4.73 12.25 4.95
C LEU A 20 5.17 10.87 4.43
N ALA A 21 5.54 10.75 3.16
CA ALA A 21 6.04 9.49 2.60
C ALA A 21 7.41 9.14 3.18
N ASP A 22 8.32 10.11 3.32
CA ASP A 22 9.67 9.88 3.85
C ASP A 22 9.64 9.53 5.34
N GLU A 23 8.96 10.35 6.16
CA GLU A 23 8.81 10.08 7.60
C GLU A 23 8.02 8.79 7.85
N GLY A 24 6.94 8.59 7.09
CA GLY A 24 6.14 7.38 7.16
C GLY A 24 6.93 6.13 6.80
N ARG A 25 7.81 6.21 5.79
CA ARG A 25 8.69 5.10 5.42
C ARG A 25 9.70 4.79 6.51
N VAL A 26 10.36 5.80 7.09
CA VAL A 26 11.31 5.60 8.20
C VAL A 26 10.63 4.93 9.39
N ALA A 27 9.51 5.49 9.86
CA ALA A 27 8.77 4.94 11.00
C ALA A 27 8.28 3.50 10.74
N LEU A 28 7.82 3.23 9.51
CA LEU A 28 7.41 1.90 9.08
C LEU A 28 8.59 0.93 9.12
N GLU A 29 9.73 1.29 8.53
CA GLU A 29 10.92 0.42 8.45
C GLU A 29 11.49 0.11 9.84
N GLU A 30 11.56 1.10 10.72
CA GLU A 30 12.00 0.94 12.11
C GLU A 30 11.09 -0.02 12.90
N ALA A 31 9.77 0.22 12.86
CA ALA A 31 8.81 -0.64 13.56
C ALA A 31 8.70 -2.03 12.91
N ALA A 32 8.88 -2.11 11.60
CA ALA A 32 8.97 -3.37 10.89
C ALA A 32 10.27 -4.09 11.18
N GLY A 33 11.34 -3.43 11.66
CA GLY A 33 12.72 -3.93 11.77
C GLY A 33 13.27 -4.46 10.45
N LEU A 34 12.85 -3.89 9.33
CA LEU A 34 13.18 -4.28 7.95
C LEU A 34 13.36 -3.01 7.12
N SER A 35 14.13 -3.08 6.04
CA SER A 35 14.32 -1.94 5.15
C SER A 35 13.68 -2.14 3.77
N GLY A 36 13.29 -1.02 3.14
CA GLY A 36 12.86 -0.95 1.76
C GLY A 36 11.79 -1.97 1.38
N SER A 37 12.04 -2.71 0.29
CA SER A 37 11.05 -3.63 -0.27
C SER A 37 10.65 -4.79 0.66
N ALA A 38 11.49 -5.16 1.63
CA ALA A 38 11.16 -6.22 2.58
C ALA A 38 10.08 -5.75 3.56
N ALA A 39 10.20 -4.52 4.08
CA ALA A 39 9.19 -3.93 4.96
C ALA A 39 7.86 -3.75 4.23
N LEU A 40 7.90 -3.27 2.97
CA LEU A 40 6.69 -3.14 2.15
C LEU A 40 6.05 -4.48 1.80
N ALA A 41 6.85 -5.52 1.53
CA ALA A 41 6.35 -6.87 1.28
C ALA A 41 5.67 -7.47 2.51
N LEU A 42 6.17 -7.17 3.71
CA LEU A 42 5.56 -7.58 4.97
C LEU A 42 4.13 -7.03 5.12
N LEU A 43 3.93 -5.73 4.89
CA LEU A 43 2.57 -5.12 4.92
C LEU A 43 1.70 -5.65 3.78
N ALA A 44 2.25 -5.79 2.57
CA ALA A 44 1.50 -6.32 1.44
C ALA A 44 0.99 -7.76 1.70
N LEU A 45 1.81 -8.60 2.33
CA LEU A 45 1.44 -9.97 2.71
C LEU A 45 0.34 -10.02 3.78
N GLU A 46 0.35 -9.08 4.71
CA GLU A 46 -0.68 -8.97 5.74
C GLU A 46 -2.05 -8.64 5.12
N GLU A 47 -2.08 -7.67 4.21
CA GLU A 47 -3.32 -7.07 3.74
C GLU A 47 -3.93 -7.79 2.51
N PHE A 48 -3.10 -8.21 1.55
CA PHE A 48 -3.59 -8.75 0.28
C PHE A 48 -3.66 -10.27 0.24
N LEU A 49 -2.84 -10.94 1.04
CA LEU A 49 -2.38 -12.27 0.70
C LEU A 49 -2.84 -13.32 1.70
N GLY A 50 -4.08 -13.19 2.16
CA GLY A 50 -4.78 -14.17 3.00
C GLY A 50 -4.74 -15.63 2.51
N ASP A 51 -4.19 -15.92 1.32
CA ASP A 51 -3.43 -17.14 0.94
C ASP A 51 -2.76 -16.93 -0.44
N ALA A 52 -1.95 -15.88 -0.64
CA ALA A 52 -1.46 -15.60 -2.00
C ALA A 52 -0.11 -16.23 -2.35
N HIS A 53 0.00 -16.53 -3.64
CA HIS A 53 1.21 -17.06 -4.22
C HIS A 53 2.25 -15.96 -4.49
N VAL A 54 3.53 -16.37 -4.54
CA VAL A 54 4.68 -15.49 -4.81
C VAL A 54 4.49 -14.62 -6.07
N GLY A 55 3.82 -15.12 -7.10
CA GLY A 55 3.49 -14.34 -8.30
C GLY A 55 2.63 -13.11 -8.02
N ARG A 56 1.62 -13.23 -7.16
CA ARG A 56 0.78 -12.07 -6.78
C ARG A 56 1.57 -11.07 -5.94
N LEU A 57 2.49 -11.54 -5.08
CA LEU A 57 3.40 -10.65 -4.39
C LEU A 57 4.29 -9.87 -5.38
N ALA A 58 4.78 -10.52 -6.44
CA ALA A 58 5.56 -9.87 -7.49
C ALA A 58 4.77 -8.74 -8.17
N GLU A 59 3.51 -8.99 -8.53
CA GLU A 59 2.61 -7.98 -9.10
C GLU A 59 2.36 -6.80 -8.14
N VAL A 60 2.03 -7.10 -6.88
CA VAL A 60 1.74 -6.09 -5.85
C VAL A 60 2.98 -5.23 -5.56
N MET A 61 4.15 -5.85 -5.53
CA MET A 61 5.41 -5.16 -5.27
C MET A 61 6.03 -4.52 -6.53
N GLY A 62 5.51 -4.84 -7.72
CA GLY A 62 6.07 -4.34 -8.98
C GLY A 62 7.50 -4.83 -9.23
N VAL A 63 7.83 -6.03 -8.77
CA VAL A 63 9.16 -6.64 -8.91
C VAL A 63 9.07 -7.88 -9.80
N THR A 64 10.22 -8.37 -10.26
CA THR A 64 10.27 -9.65 -10.99
C THR A 64 9.88 -10.81 -10.06
N HIS A 65 9.47 -11.94 -10.64
CA HIS A 65 9.21 -13.16 -9.87
C HIS A 65 10.41 -13.57 -9.00
N SER A 66 11.63 -13.54 -9.55
CA SER A 66 12.85 -13.82 -8.79
C SER A 66 13.11 -12.78 -7.68
N GLY A 67 12.72 -11.52 -7.89
CA GLY A 67 12.72 -10.50 -6.85
C GLY A 67 11.77 -10.82 -5.70
N ALA A 68 10.53 -11.23 -6.02
CA ALA A 68 9.56 -11.66 -5.01
C ALA A 68 10.04 -12.90 -4.23
N VAL A 69 10.64 -13.88 -4.91
CA VAL A 69 11.26 -15.04 -4.24
C VAL A 69 12.32 -14.60 -3.23
N ARG A 70 13.21 -13.67 -3.61
CA ARG A 70 14.23 -13.14 -2.67
C ARG A 70 13.62 -12.41 -1.47
N LEU A 71 12.56 -11.63 -1.68
CA LEU A 71 11.83 -10.97 -0.59
C LEU A 71 11.25 -11.99 0.38
N VAL A 72 10.59 -13.03 -0.14
CA VAL A 72 10.01 -14.09 0.70
C VAL A 72 11.09 -14.85 1.45
N THR A 73 12.19 -15.22 0.80
CA THR A 73 13.33 -15.89 1.45
C THR A 73 13.92 -15.04 2.57
N HIS A 74 14.01 -13.71 2.36
CA HIS A 74 14.44 -12.82 3.43
C HIS A 74 13.45 -12.83 4.60
N LEU A 75 12.15 -12.69 4.35
CA LEU A 75 11.13 -12.72 5.40
C LEU A 75 11.09 -14.05 6.17
N GLU A 76 11.33 -15.18 5.51
CA GLU A 76 11.49 -16.49 6.16
C GLU A 76 12.71 -16.53 7.07
N ARG A 77 13.86 -16.02 6.61
CA ARG A 77 15.08 -15.94 7.43
C ARG A 77 14.89 -15.10 8.68
N GLU A 78 14.07 -14.06 8.60
CA GLU A 78 13.70 -13.21 9.75
C GLU A 78 12.58 -13.82 10.62
N GLY A 79 12.07 -15.01 10.28
CA GLY A 79 10.99 -15.68 11.01
C GLY A 79 9.62 -15.02 10.86
N LEU A 80 9.42 -14.21 9.81
CA LEU A 80 8.23 -13.38 9.60
C LEU A 80 7.24 -14.00 8.61
N ALA A 81 7.71 -14.86 7.72
CA ALA A 81 6.88 -15.58 6.78
C ALA A 81 7.29 -17.05 6.71
N GLU A 82 6.41 -17.88 6.17
CA GLU A 82 6.67 -19.28 5.84
C GLU A 82 6.03 -19.59 4.50
N ARG A 83 6.74 -20.37 3.66
CA ARG A 83 6.14 -20.98 2.47
C ARG A 83 5.37 -22.24 2.85
N ARG A 84 4.23 -22.42 2.21
CA ARG A 84 3.44 -23.65 2.29
C ARG A 84 3.21 -24.23 0.90
N SER A 85 3.16 -25.55 0.84
CA SER A 85 2.65 -26.28 -0.32
C SER A 85 1.17 -25.94 -0.44
N GLY A 86 0.78 -25.19 -1.47
CA GLY A 86 -0.62 -24.89 -1.73
C GLY A 86 -1.39 -26.13 -2.17
N ALA A 87 -2.72 -26.02 -2.22
CA ALA A 87 -3.60 -27.09 -2.72
C ALA A 87 -3.29 -27.45 -4.20
N ASP A 88 -2.84 -26.47 -5.00
CA ASP A 88 -2.21 -26.69 -6.31
C ASP A 88 -0.70 -26.84 -6.12
N ARG A 89 -0.16 -28.05 -6.35
CA ARG A 89 1.28 -28.36 -6.22
C ARG A 89 2.19 -27.46 -7.09
N ARG A 90 1.61 -26.71 -8.04
CA ARG A 90 2.33 -25.78 -8.90
C ARG A 90 2.48 -24.37 -8.31
N ARG A 91 1.91 -24.08 -7.13
CA ARG A 91 1.90 -22.73 -6.57
C ARG A 91 2.36 -22.71 -5.10
N VAL A 92 3.42 -21.95 -4.85
CA VAL A 92 3.96 -21.70 -3.50
C VAL A 92 3.17 -20.58 -2.85
N GLU A 93 2.48 -20.88 -1.76
CA GLU A 93 1.80 -19.91 -0.90
C GLU A 93 2.77 -19.34 0.12
N VAL A 94 2.59 -18.07 0.48
CA VAL A 94 3.39 -17.40 1.51
C VAL A 94 2.45 -16.88 2.57
N ARG A 95 2.67 -17.28 3.82
CA ARG A 95 1.87 -16.84 4.95
C ARG A 95 2.76 -16.14 5.97
N LEU A 96 2.25 -15.06 6.56
CA LEU A 96 2.93 -14.45 7.70
C LEU A 96 2.86 -15.35 8.94
N THR A 97 3.94 -15.42 9.70
CA THR A 97 3.93 -16.01 11.04
C THR A 97 3.15 -15.11 12.01
N ALA A 98 2.91 -15.55 13.24
CA ALA A 98 2.34 -14.68 14.28
C ALA A 98 3.22 -13.44 14.54
N THR A 99 4.55 -13.64 14.51
CA THR A 99 5.53 -12.55 14.63
C THR A 99 5.47 -11.62 13.42
N GLY A 100 5.36 -12.17 12.20
CA GLY A 100 5.18 -11.39 10.97
C GLY A 100 3.95 -10.49 11.02
N ARG A 101 2.80 -11.03 11.38
CA ARG A 101 1.55 -10.24 11.52
C ARG A 101 1.69 -9.11 12.54
N ARG A 102 2.28 -9.40 13.71
CA ARG A 102 2.52 -8.38 14.74
C ARG A 102 3.44 -7.25 14.25
N ARG A 103 4.53 -7.58 13.55
CA ARG A 103 5.45 -6.57 12.99
C ARG A 103 4.79 -5.78 11.85
N ALA A 104 3.99 -6.42 11.00
CA ALA A 104 3.22 -5.74 9.96
C ALA A 104 2.25 -4.70 10.56
N ALA A 105 1.46 -5.12 11.55
CA ALA A 105 0.50 -4.24 12.23
C ALA A 105 1.21 -3.07 12.94
N ALA A 106 2.33 -3.33 13.64
CA ALA A 106 3.12 -2.29 14.28
C ALA A 106 3.71 -1.30 13.27
N ALA A 107 4.21 -1.78 12.14
CA ALA A 107 4.78 -0.97 11.07
C ALA A 107 3.73 -0.08 10.40
N ARG A 108 2.53 -0.62 10.15
CA ARG A 108 1.37 0.14 9.68
C ARG A 108 0.98 1.24 10.67
N ALA A 109 0.83 0.89 11.95
CA ALA A 109 0.47 1.83 13.00
C ALA A 109 1.52 2.96 13.16
N ALA A 110 2.81 2.63 13.01
CA ALA A 110 3.89 3.62 13.06
C ALA A 110 3.79 4.62 11.89
N ARG A 111 3.54 4.14 10.67
CA ARG A 111 3.26 4.98 9.51
C ARG A 111 2.03 5.85 9.73
N ASP A 112 0.94 5.28 10.23
CA ASP A 112 -0.30 6.00 10.48
C ASP A 112 -0.14 7.08 11.55
N ALA A 113 0.72 6.86 12.55
CA ALA A 113 1.04 7.84 13.58
C ALA A 113 1.70 9.10 13.03
N VAL A 114 2.52 8.99 11.97
CA VAL A 114 3.10 10.16 11.27
C VAL A 114 1.98 11.03 10.71
N VAL A 115 1.05 10.43 9.96
CA VAL A 115 -0.08 11.14 9.35
C VAL A 115 -1.01 11.72 10.42
N ARG A 116 -1.32 10.94 11.46
CA ARG A 116 -2.17 11.38 12.59
C ARG A 116 -1.63 12.62 13.28
N ARG A 117 -0.31 12.77 13.41
CA ARG A 117 0.30 13.98 13.99
C ARG A 117 0.09 15.19 13.09
N ALA A 118 0.23 15.02 11.77
CA ALA A 118 0.02 16.10 10.81
C ALA A 118 -1.43 16.58 10.75
N THR A 119 -2.40 15.71 11.06
CA THR A 119 -3.84 16.04 11.04
C THR A 119 -4.44 16.32 12.42
N ALA A 120 -3.65 16.27 13.51
CA ALA A 120 -4.16 16.37 14.88
C ALA A 120 -4.83 17.72 15.21
N GLY A 121 -4.51 18.78 14.46
CA GLY A 121 -5.09 20.11 14.65
C GLY A 121 -6.41 20.36 13.91
N LEU A 122 -6.87 19.41 13.10
CA LEU A 122 -8.12 19.57 12.35
C LEU A 122 -9.33 19.34 13.26
N THR A 123 -10.34 20.19 13.11
CA THR A 123 -11.68 19.91 13.64
C THR A 123 -12.32 18.75 12.89
N GLU A 124 -13.39 18.17 13.46
CA GLU A 124 -14.14 17.09 12.80
C GLU A 124 -14.67 17.51 11.42
N ALA A 125 -15.15 18.75 11.28
CA ALA A 125 -15.66 19.28 10.01
C ALA A 125 -14.55 19.47 8.96
N GLU A 126 -13.36 19.95 9.37
CA GLU A 126 -12.21 20.07 8.48
C GLU A 126 -11.67 18.71 8.07
N ALA A 127 -11.60 17.74 9.01
CA ALA A 127 -11.18 16.38 8.73
C ALA A 127 -12.13 15.70 7.72
N ALA A 128 -13.44 15.83 7.91
CA ALA A 128 -14.45 15.30 6.98
C ALA A 128 -14.35 15.96 5.59
N SER A 129 -14.10 17.28 5.55
CA SER A 129 -13.90 18.00 4.29
C SER A 129 -12.64 17.53 3.56
N LEU A 130 -11.53 17.34 4.29
CA LEU A 130 -10.28 16.82 3.77
C LEU A 130 -10.44 15.38 3.27
N GLU A 131 -11.13 14.52 4.02
CA GLU A 131 -11.43 13.13 3.62
C GLU A 131 -12.15 13.10 2.27
N GLY A 132 -13.23 13.88 2.10
CA GLY A 132 -13.97 13.93 0.83
C GLY A 132 -13.13 14.44 -0.35
N LEU A 133 -12.19 15.37 -0.13
CA LEU A 133 -11.24 15.81 -1.15
C LEU A 133 -10.22 14.72 -1.48
N LEU A 134 -9.69 14.03 -0.47
CA LEU A 134 -8.74 12.93 -0.64
C LEU A 134 -9.37 11.75 -1.40
N GLU A 135 -10.63 11.40 -1.13
CA GLU A 135 -11.34 10.37 -1.88
C GLU A 135 -11.39 10.66 -3.39
N ARG A 136 -11.70 11.91 -3.75
CA ARG A 136 -11.71 12.36 -5.15
C ARG A 136 -10.33 12.28 -5.79
N LEU A 137 -9.29 12.74 -5.07
CA LEU A 137 -7.90 12.69 -5.56
C LEU A 137 -7.39 11.26 -5.71
N VAL A 138 -7.70 10.37 -4.76
CA VAL A 138 -7.36 8.94 -4.84
C VAL A 138 -8.04 8.31 -6.04
N SER A 139 -9.33 8.57 -6.26
CA SER A 139 -10.08 8.03 -7.39
C SER A 139 -9.46 8.46 -8.73
N ALA A 140 -9.21 9.76 -8.91
CA ALA A 140 -8.55 10.27 -10.11
C ALA A 140 -7.17 9.64 -10.33
N ARG A 141 -6.38 9.44 -9.26
CA ARG A 141 -5.04 8.86 -9.39
C ARG A 141 -5.07 7.37 -9.71
N VAL A 142 -6.05 6.63 -9.17
CA VAL A 142 -6.26 5.21 -9.45
C VAL A 142 -6.66 5.00 -10.90
N GLU A 143 -7.58 5.82 -11.42
CA GLU A 143 -8.00 5.81 -12.83
C GLU A 143 -6.80 6.00 -13.77
N ALA A 144 -6.02 7.07 -13.57
CA ALA A 144 -4.81 7.32 -14.35
C ALA A 144 -3.77 6.18 -14.22
N ARG A 145 -3.71 5.48 -13.08
CA ARG A 145 -2.82 4.34 -12.90
C ARG A 145 -3.30 3.11 -13.67
N ILE A 146 -4.61 2.87 -13.74
CA ILE A 146 -5.20 1.77 -14.51
C ILE A 146 -4.94 1.99 -16.00
N GLU A 147 -5.18 3.21 -16.49
CA GLU A 147 -4.87 3.60 -17.88
C GLU A 147 -3.38 3.42 -18.20
N GLY A 148 -2.50 3.90 -17.32
CA GLY A 148 -1.07 3.70 -17.45
C GLY A 148 -0.68 2.22 -17.57
N ARG A 149 -1.28 1.34 -16.75
CA ARG A 149 -1.06 -0.11 -16.85
C ARG A 149 -1.59 -0.70 -18.16
N ARG A 150 -2.76 -0.27 -18.65
CA ARG A 150 -3.29 -0.67 -19.97
C ARG A 150 -2.33 -0.26 -21.10
N ALA A 151 -1.64 0.87 -20.94
CA ALA A 151 -0.59 1.34 -21.84
C ALA A 151 0.80 0.68 -21.59
N GLY A 152 0.88 -0.37 -20.79
CA GLY A 152 2.12 -1.13 -20.55
C GLY A 152 3.02 -0.60 -19.43
N GLN A 153 2.61 0.43 -18.67
CA GLN A 153 3.37 0.89 -17.52
C GLN A 153 3.38 -0.15 -16.40
N THR A 154 4.55 -0.33 -15.78
CA THR A 154 4.76 -1.28 -14.68
C THR A 154 4.91 -0.56 -13.34
N GLY A 155 4.87 -1.32 -12.25
CA GLY A 155 5.15 -0.81 -10.91
C GLY A 155 4.21 -1.38 -9.85
N ALA A 156 4.54 -1.07 -8.61
CA ALA A 156 3.87 -1.61 -7.44
C ALA A 156 2.42 -1.12 -7.28
N TRP A 157 1.58 -1.88 -6.60
CA TRP A 157 0.19 -1.50 -6.37
C TRP A 157 0.11 -0.32 -5.40
N TRP A 158 -0.90 0.53 -5.59
CA TRP A 158 -1.15 1.71 -4.77
C TRP A 158 -1.38 1.32 -3.30
N CYS A 159 -2.24 0.32 -3.07
CA CYS A 159 -2.71 -0.01 -1.74
C CYS A 159 -1.78 -0.94 -0.93
N ARG A 160 -0.53 -1.15 -1.36
CA ARG A 160 0.43 -2.13 -0.74
C ARG A 160 0.83 -1.84 0.71
N THR A 161 0.52 -0.64 1.20
CA THR A 161 0.67 -0.21 2.59
C THR A 161 -0.65 0.34 3.17
N CYS A 162 -1.79 0.09 2.51
CA CYS A 162 -3.09 0.60 2.92
C CYS A 162 -3.69 -0.29 4.01
N ASP A 163 -4.37 0.30 4.98
CA ASP A 163 -5.23 -0.40 5.92
C ASP A 163 -6.60 -0.54 5.26
N PHE A 164 -7.04 -1.74 4.90
CA PHE A 164 -8.30 -1.88 4.18
C PHE A 164 -9.51 -1.62 5.07
N ALA A 165 -9.43 -1.89 6.37
CA ALA A 165 -10.50 -1.60 7.30
C ALA A 165 -10.68 -0.08 7.44
N ALA A 166 -9.60 0.65 7.69
CA ALA A 166 -9.64 2.12 7.77
C ALA A 166 -10.05 2.75 6.43
N CYS A 167 -9.67 2.15 5.29
CA CYS A 167 -10.07 2.60 3.97
C CYS A 167 -11.53 2.21 3.61
N GLY A 168 -12.27 1.54 4.50
CA GLY A 168 -13.67 1.18 4.26
C GLY A 168 -13.88 0.09 3.21
N ARG A 169 -12.85 -0.72 2.93
CA ARG A 169 -12.92 -1.77 1.90
C ARG A 169 -13.93 -2.88 2.22
N PRO A 170 -14.01 -3.40 3.46
CA PRO A 170 -15.04 -4.39 3.81
C PRO A 170 -16.47 -3.87 3.61
N GLU A 171 -16.68 -2.57 3.77
CA GLU A 171 -17.97 -1.89 3.59
C GLU A 171 -18.18 -1.41 2.14
N GLY A 172 -17.26 -1.69 1.22
CA GLY A 172 -17.37 -1.26 -0.19
C GLY A 172 -17.20 0.25 -0.41
N ARG A 173 -16.60 0.98 0.54
CA ARG A 173 -16.38 2.44 0.49
C ARG A 173 -14.96 2.83 0.06
N CYS A 174 -14.04 1.88 -0.08
CA CYS A 174 -12.66 2.17 -0.50
C CYS A 174 -12.61 2.85 -1.88
N PRO A 175 -12.14 4.11 -2.00
CA PRO A 175 -12.18 4.85 -3.27
C PRO A 175 -11.36 4.16 -4.36
N ALA A 176 -10.24 3.51 -3.99
CA ALA A 176 -9.42 2.76 -4.94
C ALA A 176 -10.12 1.49 -5.44
N GLN A 177 -10.82 0.74 -4.56
CA GLN A 177 -11.56 -0.46 -4.96
C GLN A 177 -12.76 -0.10 -5.83
N VAL A 178 -13.55 0.89 -5.41
CA VAL A 178 -14.74 1.37 -6.12
C VAL A 178 -14.35 1.86 -7.52
N THR A 179 -13.30 2.70 -7.61
CA THR A 179 -12.80 3.19 -8.89
C THR A 179 -12.29 2.05 -9.77
N ALA A 180 -11.50 1.12 -9.23
CA ALA A 180 -10.98 0.00 -10.01
C ALA A 180 -12.09 -0.90 -10.55
N ALA A 181 -13.12 -1.20 -9.74
CA ALA A 181 -14.28 -1.98 -10.19
C ALA A 181 -15.04 -1.28 -11.33
N ARG A 182 -15.22 0.05 -11.22
CA ARG A 182 -15.87 0.86 -12.26
C ARG A 182 -15.07 0.86 -13.57
N VAL A 183 -13.77 1.12 -13.52
CA VAL A 183 -12.92 1.29 -14.71
C VAL A 183 -12.58 -0.04 -15.39
N VAL A 184 -12.46 -1.14 -14.63
CA VAL A 184 -12.19 -2.48 -15.18
C VAL A 184 -13.47 -3.14 -15.72
N GLY A 185 -14.63 -2.81 -15.14
CA GLY A 185 -15.93 -3.26 -15.66
C GLY A 185 -16.38 -2.54 -16.95
N GLN A 186 -15.66 -1.49 -17.36
CA GLN A 186 -15.78 -0.79 -18.64
C GLN A 186 -14.71 -1.29 -19.63
#